data_AF-A0A7S3B627-F1
#
_entry.id   AF-A0A7S3B627-F1
#
_cell.length_a   1.000
_cell.length_b   1.000
_cell.length_c   1.000
_cell.angle_alpha   90.00
_cell.angle_beta   90.00
_cell.angle_gamma   90.00
#
_symmetry.space_group_name_H-M   'P 1'
#
loop_
_entity.id
_entity.type
_entity.pdbx_description
1 polymer ?
#
loop_
_entity_poly.entity_id
_entity_poly.type
_entity_poly.pdbx_seq_one_letter_code
_entity_poly.pdbx_strand_id
1 'polypeptide(L)'
;KGEQEHWWRSYFRSAGCSWQEKRVAPEQYILSDVASCRAFVSSVGGGAAGSHATRQVAAVPTPVSTVATWLTKPLSASHGRGIAIHTPGEAVGLVRGQSGNCTRPVDSVIMQYVDSPALIKGHKFGLRTYFLVASLEPTLVFYHEGYAARSDTPFVAAQPGAPGRDRRKDASYYKAHVTNAEGQVATFYSLKSLRQHLSNEFVDAFSVYAPKITAAIARAGISFSTTARAPHTLSPSSFNFFAIDWVVERRGDAYRPHFLELNAFPMMIEYKDAELTPAIYHDTIDLLLQCQQDYLQFAGAEIGHRFRRYELVVNGMADVSMPYNACTAVPTWEEHVRASSGQGNANAPK
;
A
#
# COMPACT_ATOMS: atom_id res chain seq x y z
N LYS A 1 -8.46 -0.47 11.52
CA LYS A 1 -8.01 -0.05 10.16
C LYS A 1 -7.56 1.42 10.15
N GLY A 2 -8.39 2.39 10.56
CA GLY A 2 -7.97 3.81 10.69
C GLY A 2 -6.77 4.03 11.61
N GLU A 3 -6.70 3.31 12.72
CA GLU A 3 -5.52 3.33 13.61
C GLU A 3 -4.24 2.88 12.88
N GLN A 4 -4.29 1.83 12.05
CA GLN A 4 -3.11 1.27 11.38
C GLN A 4 -2.42 2.28 10.44
N GLU A 5 -3.19 3.13 9.74
CA GLU A 5 -2.63 4.17 8.87
C GLU A 5 -1.97 5.32 9.64
N HIS A 6 -2.47 5.64 10.84
CA HIS A 6 -1.84 6.62 11.72
C HIS A 6 -0.46 6.14 12.20
N TRP A 7 -0.29 4.84 12.41
CA TRP A 7 0.91 4.28 13.03
C TRP A 7 2.10 4.36 12.08
N TRP A 8 1.92 4.01 10.80
CA TRP A 8 3.00 4.11 9.81
C TRP A 8 3.43 5.57 9.62
N ARG A 9 2.48 6.49 9.53
CA ARG A 9 2.80 7.92 9.43
C ARG A 9 3.55 8.43 10.66
N SER A 10 3.15 7.99 11.84
CA SER A 10 3.85 8.33 13.08
C SER A 10 5.27 7.74 13.11
N TYR A 11 5.43 6.50 12.67
CA TYR A 11 6.71 5.81 12.62
C TYR A 11 7.70 6.48 11.68
N PHE A 12 7.28 6.81 10.45
CA PHE A 12 8.12 7.56 9.51
C PHE A 12 8.48 8.94 10.07
N ARG A 13 7.52 9.66 10.66
CA ARG A 13 7.80 10.96 11.31
C ARG A 13 8.82 10.85 12.44
N SER A 14 8.72 9.82 13.29
CA SER A 14 9.73 9.58 14.33
C SER A 14 11.10 9.21 13.78
N ALA A 15 11.15 8.66 12.56
CA ALA A 15 12.38 8.33 11.85
C ALA A 15 12.97 9.52 11.06
N GLY A 16 12.30 10.68 11.03
CA GLY A 16 12.80 11.92 10.44
C GLY A 16 12.36 12.19 8.99
N CYS A 17 11.35 11.50 8.48
CA CYS A 17 10.77 11.76 7.16
C CYS A 17 9.26 11.57 7.15
N SER A 18 8.59 12.00 6.08
CA SER A 18 7.15 11.73 5.91
C SER A 18 6.90 10.54 4.99
N TRP A 19 5.76 9.88 5.22
CA TRP A 19 5.24 8.84 4.33
C TRP A 19 5.05 9.36 2.89
N GLN A 20 4.68 10.63 2.77
CA GLN A 20 4.50 11.33 1.49
C GLN A 20 5.82 11.58 0.77
N GLU A 21 6.89 11.98 1.47
CA GLU A 21 8.23 12.16 0.88
C GLU A 21 8.75 10.87 0.24
N LYS A 22 8.44 9.72 0.86
CA LYS A 22 8.85 8.41 0.36
C LYS A 22 8.01 7.92 -0.83
N ARG A 23 6.90 8.60 -1.13
CA ARG A 23 6.00 8.28 -2.26
C ARG A 23 5.61 6.80 -2.33
N VAL A 24 5.44 6.17 -1.17
CA VAL A 24 5.10 4.73 -1.06
C VAL A 24 3.62 4.50 -1.36
N ALA A 25 2.76 5.46 -1.04
CA ALA A 25 1.34 5.45 -1.34
C ALA A 25 0.93 6.75 -2.05
N PRO A 26 -0.26 6.81 -2.67
CA PRO A 26 -0.81 8.06 -3.15
C PRO A 26 -0.97 9.04 -1.98
N GLU A 27 -1.08 10.33 -2.29
CA GLU A 27 -1.34 11.33 -1.26
C GLU A 27 -2.66 11.04 -0.56
N GLN A 28 -2.71 11.08 0.78
CA GLN A 28 -3.93 10.79 1.53
C GLN A 28 -4.01 11.53 2.86
N TYR A 29 -5.24 11.73 3.33
CA TYR A 29 -5.60 12.43 4.54
C TYR A 29 -6.68 11.66 5.30
N ILE A 30 -6.50 11.52 6.62
CA ILE A 30 -7.42 10.79 7.49
C ILE A 30 -8.38 11.82 8.10
N LEU A 31 -9.66 11.74 7.75
CA LEU A 31 -10.64 12.78 8.09
C LEU A 31 -11.10 12.74 9.55
N SER A 32 -10.77 11.69 10.30
CA SER A 32 -10.98 11.62 11.75
C SER A 32 -9.94 12.43 12.53
N ASP A 33 -8.79 12.73 11.93
CA ASP A 33 -7.77 13.62 12.50
C ASP A 33 -7.98 15.05 11.99
N VAL A 34 -8.28 15.96 12.92
CA VAL A 34 -8.56 17.37 12.64
C VAL A 34 -7.39 18.05 11.92
N ALA A 35 -6.15 17.73 12.28
CA ALA A 35 -4.98 18.32 11.63
C ALA A 35 -4.86 17.83 10.18
N SER A 36 -5.03 16.53 9.95
CA SER A 36 -5.03 15.95 8.61
C SER A 36 -6.19 16.47 7.75
N CYS A 37 -7.40 16.60 8.30
CA CYS A 37 -8.55 17.18 7.60
C CYS A 37 -8.30 18.64 7.18
N ARG A 38 -7.80 19.48 8.10
CA ARG A 38 -7.48 20.89 7.80
C ARG A 38 -6.39 21.01 6.74
N ALA A 39 -5.37 20.14 6.80
CA ALA A 39 -4.32 20.10 5.80
C ALA A 39 -4.90 19.83 4.40
N PHE A 40 -5.81 18.87 4.25
CA PHE A 40 -6.50 18.59 2.99
C PHE A 40 -7.30 19.81 2.48
N VAL A 41 -8.15 20.38 3.33
CA VAL A 41 -9.01 21.52 2.92
C VAL A 41 -8.16 22.73 2.52
N SER A 42 -7.03 22.97 3.20
CA SER A 42 -6.12 24.06 2.86
C SER A 42 -5.35 23.79 1.57
N SER A 43 -4.83 22.57 1.38
CA SER A 43 -3.96 22.24 0.25
C SER A 43 -4.73 22.16 -1.07
N VAL A 44 -5.97 21.69 -1.04
CA VAL A 44 -6.82 21.54 -2.24
C VAL A 44 -7.77 22.74 -2.42
N GLY A 45 -8.29 23.31 -1.33
CA GLY A 45 -9.27 24.39 -1.37
C GLY A 45 -8.69 25.79 -1.60
N GLY A 46 -7.39 25.99 -1.40
CA GLY A 46 -6.71 27.29 -1.58
C GLY A 46 -6.54 27.73 -3.04
N GLY A 47 -6.74 26.84 -4.02
CA GLY A 47 -6.57 27.14 -5.44
C GLY A 47 -7.76 27.85 -6.12
N ALA A 48 -8.90 28.02 -5.43
CA ALA A 48 -10.13 28.56 -6.01
C ALA A 48 -10.47 30.00 -5.56
N ALA A 49 -9.67 30.62 -4.68
CA ALA A 49 -9.86 32.00 -4.24
C ALA A 49 -8.71 32.87 -4.75
N GLY A 50 -9.06 33.99 -5.38
CA GLY A 50 -8.15 34.90 -6.08
C GLY A 50 -6.89 35.30 -5.31
N SER A 51 -5.82 35.47 -6.07
CA SER A 51 -4.53 35.96 -5.61
C SER A 51 -4.64 37.35 -4.97
N HIS A 52 -4.50 37.43 -3.65
CA HIS A 52 -3.82 38.54 -2.99
C HIS A 52 -2.87 37.99 -1.93
N ALA A 53 -1.64 38.50 -2.00
CA ALA A 53 -0.45 37.94 -1.39
C ALA A 53 -0.37 38.13 0.14
N THR A 54 0.35 37.22 0.81
CA THR A 54 1.49 37.59 1.69
C THR A 54 2.36 36.36 2.00
N ARG A 55 3.68 36.55 1.84
CA ARG A 55 4.82 35.70 2.26
C ARG A 55 4.83 35.59 3.80
N GLN A 56 5.35 34.59 4.53
CA GLN A 56 6.39 33.57 4.35
C GLN A 56 6.35 32.66 5.61
N VAL A 57 6.70 31.35 5.52
CA VAL A 57 7.53 30.55 6.48
C VAL A 57 7.48 29.05 6.10
N ALA A 58 8.68 28.49 5.92
CA ALA A 58 9.17 27.10 6.03
C ALA A 58 8.49 25.90 5.31
N ALA A 59 9.35 25.15 4.59
CA ALA A 59 9.21 23.83 3.97
C ALA A 59 8.07 23.69 2.95
N VAL A 60 8.44 23.82 1.66
CA VAL A 60 7.59 23.57 0.50
C VAL A 60 7.04 22.14 0.55
N PRO A 61 5.73 21.90 0.77
CA PRO A 61 5.11 20.75 0.15
C PRO A 61 5.04 21.07 -1.35
N THR A 62 5.49 20.16 -2.21
CA THR A 62 5.24 20.24 -3.65
C THR A 62 3.79 20.69 -3.88
N PRO A 63 3.53 21.70 -4.74
CA PRO A 63 2.18 22.23 -4.91
C PRO A 63 1.25 21.09 -5.32
N VAL A 64 0.23 20.87 -4.49
CA VAL A 64 -0.82 19.88 -4.75
C VAL A 64 -1.45 20.22 -6.09
N SER A 65 -1.48 19.25 -7.00
CA SER A 65 -2.09 19.46 -8.31
C SER A 65 -3.56 19.78 -8.12
N THR A 66 -3.95 21.01 -8.42
CA THR A 66 -5.35 21.49 -8.43
C THR A 66 -6.19 20.81 -9.51
N VAL A 67 -5.61 19.86 -10.25
CA VAL A 67 -6.23 19.07 -11.32
C VAL A 67 -6.40 17.60 -10.90
N ALA A 68 -5.79 17.16 -9.79
CA ALA A 68 -5.82 15.76 -9.39
C ALA A 68 -7.22 15.31 -8.93
N THR A 69 -7.65 14.15 -9.42
CA THR A 69 -8.90 13.51 -8.97
C THR A 69 -8.69 12.91 -7.58
N TRP A 70 -9.71 12.96 -6.73
CA TRP A 70 -9.68 12.42 -5.37
C TRP A 70 -10.64 11.24 -5.21
N LEU A 71 -10.37 10.39 -4.24
CA LEU A 71 -11.17 9.24 -3.87
C LEU A 71 -11.44 9.28 -2.37
N THR A 72 -12.69 9.11 -1.97
CA THR A 72 -13.06 8.91 -0.56
C THR A 72 -13.36 7.46 -0.27
N LYS A 73 -12.93 6.97 0.88
CA LYS A 73 -13.17 5.59 1.33
C LYS A 73 -13.47 5.57 2.84
N PRO A 74 -14.54 4.90 3.29
CA PRO A 74 -14.78 4.69 4.72
C PRO A 74 -13.72 3.78 5.34
N LEU A 75 -13.28 4.10 6.56
CA LEU A 75 -12.20 3.37 7.25
C LEU A 75 -12.57 1.92 7.63
N SER A 76 -13.86 1.66 7.85
CA SER A 76 -14.39 0.37 8.31
C SER A 76 -15.00 -0.48 7.17
N ALA A 77 -15.01 0.02 5.94
CA ALA A 77 -15.63 -0.69 4.83
C ALA A 77 -14.68 -1.69 4.13
N SER A 78 -15.27 -2.72 3.54
CA SER A 78 -14.61 -3.75 2.74
C SER A 78 -15.32 -3.95 1.39
N HIS A 79 -14.65 -4.60 0.44
CA HIS A 79 -15.18 -4.88 -0.92
C HIS A 79 -15.54 -3.61 -1.69
N GLY A 80 -14.70 -2.58 -1.54
CA GLY A 80 -14.89 -1.27 -2.17
C GLY A 80 -16.07 -0.45 -1.65
N ARG A 81 -16.90 -0.97 -0.73
CA ARG A 81 -18.14 -0.29 -0.31
C ARG A 81 -17.85 1.12 0.19
N GLY A 82 -18.54 2.09 -0.42
CA GLY A 82 -18.46 3.51 -0.04
C GLY A 82 -17.34 4.28 -0.73
N ILE A 83 -16.59 3.63 -1.62
CA ILE A 83 -15.62 4.31 -2.47
C ILE A 83 -16.35 5.21 -3.48
N ALA A 84 -15.93 6.47 -3.55
CA ALA A 84 -16.41 7.43 -4.52
C ALA A 84 -15.24 8.30 -5.02
N ILE A 85 -15.29 8.67 -6.30
CA ILE A 85 -14.29 9.48 -6.99
C ILE A 85 -14.87 10.89 -7.18
N HIS A 86 -14.05 11.91 -6.96
CA HIS A 86 -14.44 13.32 -6.88
C HIS A 86 -13.44 14.20 -7.60
N THR A 87 -13.91 15.28 -8.20
CA THR A 87 -13.05 16.43 -8.53
C THR A 87 -12.50 17.10 -7.26
N PRO A 88 -11.44 17.91 -7.36
CA PRO A 88 -10.96 18.72 -6.23
C PRO A 88 -12.06 19.52 -5.51
N GLY A 89 -12.92 20.19 -6.27
CA GLY A 89 -14.00 21.02 -5.71
C GLY A 89 -15.06 20.19 -4.98
N GLU A 90 -15.49 19.08 -5.58
CA GLU A 90 -16.44 18.15 -4.97
C GLU A 90 -15.87 17.52 -3.70
N ALA A 91 -14.59 17.15 -3.73
CA ALA A 91 -13.87 16.57 -2.60
C ALA A 91 -13.83 17.54 -1.41
N VAL A 92 -13.44 18.81 -1.64
CA VAL A 92 -13.43 19.84 -0.60
C VAL A 92 -14.83 20.12 -0.07
N GLY A 93 -15.83 20.24 -0.95
CA GLY A 93 -17.23 20.44 -0.56
C GLY A 93 -17.76 19.30 0.31
N LEU A 94 -17.48 18.05 -0.07
CA LEU A 94 -17.87 16.85 0.67
C LEU A 94 -17.21 16.81 2.05
N VAL A 95 -15.89 17.02 2.12
CA VAL A 95 -15.16 17.04 3.40
C VAL A 95 -15.71 18.13 4.31
N ARG A 96 -15.89 19.36 3.82
CA ARG A 96 -16.47 20.46 4.62
C ARG A 96 -17.87 20.13 5.12
N GLY A 97 -18.73 19.57 4.27
CA GLY A 97 -20.10 19.20 4.63
C GLY A 97 -20.16 18.10 5.70
N GLN A 98 -19.39 17.03 5.54
CA GLN A 98 -19.43 15.89 6.46
C GLN A 98 -18.72 16.17 7.79
N SER A 99 -17.58 16.86 7.76
CA SER A 99 -16.77 17.14 8.96
C SER A 99 -17.15 18.45 9.66
N GLY A 100 -18.13 19.20 9.14
CA GLY A 100 -18.43 20.55 9.64
C GLY A 100 -17.22 21.46 9.56
N ASN A 101 -16.54 21.50 8.41
CA ASN A 101 -15.27 22.20 8.19
C ASN A 101 -14.16 21.75 9.17
N CYS A 102 -13.96 20.45 9.28
CA CYS A 102 -12.97 19.80 10.15
C CYS A 102 -13.16 20.09 11.65
N THR A 103 -14.40 20.29 12.10
CA THR A 103 -14.75 20.41 13.52
C THR A 103 -15.24 19.10 14.13
N ARG A 104 -15.63 18.13 13.28
CA ARG A 104 -16.11 16.81 13.68
C ARG A 104 -15.28 15.73 12.98
N PRO A 105 -14.93 14.64 13.69
CA PRO A 105 -14.25 13.52 13.07
C PRO A 105 -15.17 12.83 12.06
N VAL A 106 -14.60 12.41 10.94
CA VAL A 106 -15.28 11.59 9.93
C VAL A 106 -14.47 10.32 9.71
N ASP A 107 -15.10 9.16 9.84
CA ASP A 107 -14.46 7.85 9.68
C ASP A 107 -14.20 7.49 8.21
N SER A 108 -13.44 8.32 7.53
CA SER A 108 -13.08 8.16 6.13
C SER A 108 -11.68 8.69 5.85
N VAL A 109 -11.08 8.14 4.81
CA VAL A 109 -9.84 8.66 4.21
C VAL A 109 -10.21 9.30 2.90
N ILE A 110 -9.56 10.43 2.61
CA ILE A 110 -9.52 11.00 1.28
C ILE A 110 -8.12 10.83 0.70
N MET A 111 -8.05 10.29 -0.50
CA MET A 111 -6.80 9.86 -1.15
C MET A 111 -6.79 10.34 -2.59
N GLN A 112 -5.64 10.77 -3.09
CA GLN A 112 -5.45 11.07 -4.50
C GLN A 112 -5.72 9.80 -5.33
N TYR A 113 -6.61 9.92 -6.30
CA TYR A 113 -6.94 8.83 -7.20
C TYR A 113 -5.83 8.64 -8.24
N VAL A 114 -5.40 7.39 -8.43
CA VAL A 114 -4.48 7.03 -9.51
C VAL A 114 -5.28 6.93 -10.81
N ASP A 115 -5.30 8.03 -11.57
CA ASP A 115 -6.08 8.19 -12.81
C ASP A 115 -5.45 7.56 -14.05
N SER A 116 -4.15 7.26 -13.98
CA SER A 116 -3.37 6.61 -15.04
C SER A 116 -2.86 5.24 -14.55
N PRO A 117 -3.75 4.28 -14.22
CA PRO A 117 -3.31 2.97 -13.79
C PRO A 117 -2.65 2.20 -14.94
N ALA A 118 -1.69 1.35 -14.62
CA ALA A 118 -1.26 0.30 -15.52
C ALA A 118 -2.44 -0.63 -15.83
N LEU A 119 -2.50 -1.13 -17.06
CA LEU A 119 -3.62 -1.92 -17.57
C LEU A 119 -3.12 -3.25 -18.12
N ILE A 120 -3.87 -4.32 -17.87
CA ILE A 120 -3.70 -5.61 -18.55
C ILE A 120 -4.80 -5.71 -19.60
N LYS A 121 -4.43 -5.67 -20.88
CA LYS A 121 -5.38 -5.72 -22.01
C LYS A 121 -6.52 -4.69 -21.87
N GLY A 122 -6.20 -3.46 -21.48
CA GLY A 122 -7.19 -2.38 -21.30
C GLY A 122 -8.01 -2.42 -20.00
N HIS A 123 -7.69 -3.33 -19.07
CA HIS A 123 -8.42 -3.49 -17.82
C HIS A 123 -7.54 -3.15 -16.62
N LYS A 124 -8.12 -2.46 -15.63
CA LYS A 124 -7.44 -2.12 -14.38
C LYS A 124 -7.14 -3.39 -13.58
N PHE A 125 -6.00 -3.42 -12.90
CA PHE A 125 -5.64 -4.48 -11.97
C PHE A 125 -5.08 -3.92 -10.66
N GLY A 126 -5.16 -4.72 -9.61
CA GLY A 126 -4.43 -4.49 -8.36
C GLY A 126 -3.43 -5.62 -8.12
N LEU A 127 -2.34 -5.34 -7.42
CA LEU A 127 -1.46 -6.39 -6.89
C LEU A 127 -1.83 -6.65 -5.44
N ARG A 128 -1.81 -7.92 -5.03
CA ARG A 128 -1.89 -8.33 -3.65
C ARG A 128 -0.66 -9.15 -3.31
N THR A 129 0.14 -8.63 -2.39
CA THR A 129 1.27 -9.36 -1.80
C THR A 129 0.88 -9.79 -0.39
N TYR A 130 1.59 -10.76 0.18
CA TYR A 130 1.31 -11.27 1.52
C TYR A 130 2.53 -11.15 2.42
N PHE A 131 2.28 -11.11 3.73
CA PHE A 131 3.34 -11.40 4.69
C PHE A 131 2.79 -12.07 5.94
N LEU A 132 3.62 -12.91 6.54
CA LEU A 132 3.35 -13.62 7.77
C LEU A 132 4.24 -13.04 8.85
N VAL A 133 3.64 -12.52 9.93
CA VAL A 133 4.34 -12.34 11.20
C VAL A 133 4.25 -13.68 11.91
N ALA A 134 5.32 -14.46 11.82
CA ALA A 134 5.38 -15.84 12.31
C ALA A 134 5.72 -15.90 13.80
N SER A 135 6.51 -14.94 14.29
CA SER A 135 6.86 -14.79 15.70
C SER A 135 7.19 -13.32 15.99
N LEU A 136 7.00 -12.91 17.24
CA LEU A 136 7.45 -11.60 17.76
C LEU A 136 8.69 -11.74 18.66
N GLU A 137 8.90 -12.90 19.28
CA GLU A 137 10.01 -13.18 20.19
C GLU A 137 10.59 -14.58 19.91
N PRO A 138 11.65 -14.69 19.09
CA PRO A 138 12.27 -13.61 18.31
C PRO A 138 11.38 -13.16 17.13
N THR A 139 11.53 -11.91 16.70
CA THR A 139 10.72 -11.39 15.58
C THR A 139 11.08 -12.08 14.27
N LEU A 140 10.10 -12.73 13.63
CA LEU A 140 10.25 -13.36 12.32
C LEU A 140 9.10 -12.92 11.41
N VAL A 141 9.45 -12.28 10.29
CA VAL A 141 8.47 -11.83 9.28
C VAL A 141 8.87 -12.33 7.91
N PHE A 142 7.94 -12.98 7.22
CA PHE A 142 8.14 -13.56 5.91
C PHE A 142 7.20 -12.94 4.88
N TYR A 143 7.71 -12.56 3.71
CA TYR A 143 6.99 -12.01 2.58
C TYR A 143 6.66 -13.09 1.55
N HIS A 144 5.53 -12.97 0.86
CA HIS A 144 5.18 -13.79 -0.29
C HIS A 144 4.62 -12.88 -1.41
N GLU A 145 5.07 -13.11 -2.64
CA GLU A 145 4.80 -12.22 -3.78
C GLU A 145 3.32 -12.10 -4.17
N GLY A 146 2.54 -13.17 -3.99
CA GLY A 146 1.08 -13.14 -4.14
C GLY A 146 0.65 -13.12 -5.62
N TYR A 147 -0.28 -12.23 -5.98
CA TYR A 147 -0.90 -12.20 -7.31
C TYR A 147 -1.27 -10.79 -7.81
N ALA A 148 -1.56 -10.68 -9.10
CA ALA A 148 -2.31 -9.58 -9.69
C ALA A 148 -3.77 -10.00 -9.94
N ALA A 149 -4.73 -9.16 -9.57
CA ALA A 149 -6.15 -9.36 -9.86
C ALA A 149 -6.62 -8.29 -10.86
N ARG A 150 -6.90 -8.72 -12.08
CA ARG A 150 -7.40 -7.88 -13.16
C ARG A 150 -8.93 -7.87 -13.16
N SER A 151 -9.53 -6.69 -13.27
CA SER A 151 -10.98 -6.52 -13.46
C SER A 151 -11.46 -7.17 -14.76
N ASP A 152 -12.70 -7.68 -14.74
CA ASP A 152 -13.47 -8.08 -15.93
C ASP A 152 -14.00 -6.88 -16.73
N THR A 153 -14.04 -5.70 -16.11
CA THR A 153 -14.63 -4.49 -16.67
C THR A 153 -13.52 -3.61 -17.27
N PRO A 154 -13.63 -3.20 -18.56
CA PRO A 154 -12.64 -2.32 -19.18
C PRO A 154 -12.46 -1.02 -18.41
N PHE A 155 -11.22 -0.57 -18.30
CA PHE A 155 -10.94 0.71 -17.66
C PHE A 155 -11.48 1.85 -18.53
N VAL A 156 -12.12 2.82 -17.89
CA VAL A 156 -12.51 4.09 -18.51
C VAL A 156 -11.80 5.22 -17.77
N ALA A 157 -11.42 6.26 -18.50
CA ALA A 157 -10.82 7.44 -17.87
C ALA A 157 -11.83 8.04 -16.87
N ALA A 158 -11.34 8.44 -15.69
CA ALA A 158 -12.18 9.06 -14.69
C ALA A 158 -12.80 10.34 -15.27
N GLN A 159 -14.13 10.48 -15.17
CA GLN A 159 -14.83 11.66 -15.63
C GLN A 159 -15.19 12.57 -14.44
N PRO A 160 -14.66 13.80 -14.39
CA PRO A 160 -15.07 14.84 -13.46
C PRO A 160 -16.60 15.01 -13.42
N GLY A 161 -17.22 15.01 -12.23
CA GLY A 161 -18.66 15.22 -12.08
C GLY A 161 -19.56 14.02 -12.42
N ALA A 162 -18.99 12.86 -12.77
CA ALA A 162 -19.78 11.64 -12.88
C ALA A 162 -20.38 11.28 -11.50
N PRO A 163 -21.69 10.99 -11.40
CA PRO A 163 -22.36 10.81 -10.12
C PRO A 163 -21.87 9.53 -9.41
N GLY A 164 -20.81 9.65 -8.60
CA GLY A 164 -20.37 8.62 -7.65
C GLY A 164 -21.32 8.45 -6.45
N ARG A 165 -22.45 9.18 -6.41
CA ARG A 165 -23.43 9.13 -5.33
C ARG A 165 -24.47 8.02 -5.49
N ASP A 166 -24.73 7.54 -6.70
CA ASP A 166 -25.71 6.48 -6.93
C ASP A 166 -25.09 5.27 -7.63
N ARG A 167 -24.68 4.28 -6.81
CA ARG A 167 -24.14 2.99 -7.26
C ARG A 167 -25.04 2.26 -8.27
N ARG A 168 -26.32 2.62 -8.34
CA ARG A 168 -27.31 1.99 -9.22
C ARG A 168 -27.33 2.53 -10.64
N LYS A 169 -26.78 3.72 -10.89
CA LYS A 169 -26.87 4.36 -12.22
C LYS A 169 -25.77 3.93 -13.18
N ASP A 170 -24.60 3.52 -12.68
CA ASP A 170 -23.56 2.94 -13.53
C ASP A 170 -22.63 1.98 -12.75
N ALA A 171 -23.09 0.74 -12.55
CA ALA A 171 -22.29 -0.31 -11.94
C ALA A 171 -21.01 -0.63 -12.75
N SER A 172 -21.02 -0.37 -14.06
CA SER A 172 -19.87 -0.60 -14.94
C SER A 172 -18.76 0.41 -14.65
N TYR A 173 -19.09 1.70 -14.56
CA TYR A 173 -18.11 2.74 -14.20
C TYR A 173 -17.43 2.42 -12.86
N TYR A 174 -18.22 2.06 -11.85
CA TYR A 174 -17.66 1.71 -10.54
C TYR A 174 -16.68 0.51 -10.61
N LYS A 175 -17.06 -0.57 -11.32
CA LYS A 175 -16.20 -1.75 -11.54
C LYS A 175 -14.96 -1.49 -12.39
N ALA A 176 -15.01 -0.50 -13.30
CA ALA A 176 -13.85 -0.06 -14.04
C ALA A 176 -12.77 0.59 -13.14
N HIS A 177 -13.20 1.20 -12.02
CA HIS A 177 -12.31 1.94 -11.13
C HIS A 177 -11.92 1.20 -9.84
N VAL A 178 -12.74 0.25 -9.36
CA VAL A 178 -12.53 -0.46 -8.08
C VAL A 178 -12.31 -1.95 -8.34
N THR A 179 -11.06 -2.42 -8.18
CA THR A 179 -10.64 -3.78 -8.57
C THR A 179 -11.25 -4.91 -7.72
N ASN A 180 -11.80 -4.58 -6.56
CA ASN A 180 -12.48 -5.49 -5.63
C ASN A 180 -13.95 -5.11 -5.41
N ALA A 181 -14.58 -4.46 -6.40
CA ALA A 181 -15.99 -4.10 -6.36
C ALA A 181 -16.88 -5.34 -6.16
N GLU A 182 -18.00 -5.16 -5.46
CA GLU A 182 -18.99 -6.20 -5.27
C GLU A 182 -19.52 -6.72 -6.64
N GLY A 183 -19.55 -8.05 -6.79
CA GLY A 183 -19.96 -8.70 -8.04
C GLY A 183 -19.00 -8.53 -9.21
N GLN A 184 -17.76 -8.08 -8.98
CA GLN A 184 -16.71 -8.07 -9.99
C GLN A 184 -16.04 -9.43 -10.08
N VAL A 185 -15.90 -9.96 -11.29
CA VAL A 185 -15.09 -11.15 -11.54
C VAL A 185 -13.65 -10.70 -11.81
N ALA A 186 -12.69 -11.39 -11.19
CA ALA A 186 -11.28 -11.12 -11.40
C ALA A 186 -10.61 -12.25 -12.18
N THR A 187 -9.73 -11.89 -13.11
CA THR A 187 -8.73 -12.81 -13.65
C THR A 187 -7.44 -12.65 -12.85
N PHE A 188 -6.91 -13.74 -12.30
CA PHE A 188 -5.69 -13.69 -11.50
C PHE A 188 -4.45 -14.07 -12.32
N TYR A 189 -3.33 -13.46 -11.96
CA TYR A 189 -2.03 -13.69 -12.58
C TYR A 189 -0.97 -13.83 -11.48
N SER A 190 -0.12 -14.85 -11.58
CA SER A 190 1.13 -14.88 -10.80
C SER A 190 2.04 -13.71 -11.21
N LEU A 191 2.97 -13.28 -10.35
CA LEU A 191 3.97 -12.28 -10.73
C LEU A 191 4.81 -12.71 -11.94
N LYS A 192 5.08 -14.02 -12.06
CA LYS A 192 5.73 -14.61 -13.24
C LYS A 192 4.94 -14.40 -14.52
N SER A 193 3.64 -14.68 -14.52
CA SER A 193 2.79 -14.48 -15.71
C SER A 193 2.54 -13.00 -16.01
N LEU A 194 2.58 -12.13 -14.99
CA LEU A 194 2.46 -10.68 -15.15
C LEU A 194 3.56 -10.08 -16.04
N ARG A 195 4.73 -10.73 -16.14
CA ARG A 195 5.83 -10.36 -17.06
C ARG A 195 5.42 -10.36 -18.54
N GLN A 196 4.36 -11.07 -18.89
CA GLN A 196 3.80 -11.07 -20.25
C GLN A 196 2.95 -9.84 -20.55
N HIS A 197 2.64 -9.03 -19.53
CA HIS A 197 1.71 -7.91 -19.60
C HIS A 197 2.31 -6.57 -19.19
N LEU A 198 3.36 -6.59 -18.36
CA LEU A 198 4.12 -5.42 -17.93
C LEU A 198 5.58 -5.55 -18.36
N SER A 199 6.38 -4.49 -18.21
CA SER A 199 7.82 -4.61 -18.49
C SER A 199 8.49 -5.56 -17.49
N ASN A 200 9.42 -6.38 -17.98
CA ASN A 200 10.23 -7.24 -17.12
C ASN A 200 10.96 -6.42 -16.05
N GLU A 201 11.49 -5.26 -16.45
CA GLU A 201 12.15 -4.30 -15.56
C GLU A 201 11.27 -3.88 -14.39
N PHE A 202 9.98 -3.61 -14.62
CA PHE A 202 9.05 -3.29 -13.54
C PHE A 202 8.88 -4.48 -12.60
N VAL A 203 8.62 -5.68 -13.13
CA VAL A 203 8.37 -6.87 -12.32
C VAL A 203 9.60 -7.21 -11.48
N ASP A 204 10.79 -7.20 -12.07
CA ASP A 204 12.05 -7.49 -11.37
C ASP A 204 12.33 -6.43 -10.30
N ALA A 205 12.15 -5.14 -10.60
CA ALA A 205 12.30 -4.08 -9.60
C ALA A 205 11.26 -4.19 -8.47
N PHE A 206 10.01 -4.52 -8.78
CA PHE A 206 8.93 -4.68 -7.80
C PHE A 206 9.19 -5.86 -6.86
N SER A 207 9.69 -6.99 -7.38
CA SER A 207 10.04 -8.17 -6.57
C SER A 207 11.08 -7.89 -5.49
N VAL A 208 11.91 -6.85 -5.64
CA VAL A 208 12.87 -6.41 -4.62
C VAL A 208 12.32 -5.26 -3.76
N TYR A 209 11.52 -4.37 -4.35
CA TYR A 209 10.96 -3.21 -3.65
C TYR A 209 9.88 -3.59 -2.64
N ALA A 210 8.94 -4.45 -3.02
CA ALA A 210 7.80 -4.82 -2.18
C ALA A 210 8.21 -5.51 -0.86
N PRO A 211 9.22 -6.42 -0.82
CA PRO A 211 9.77 -6.93 0.44
C PRO A 211 10.32 -5.85 1.37
N LYS A 212 11.03 -4.84 0.84
CA LYS A 212 11.59 -3.73 1.65
C LYS A 212 10.49 -2.89 2.30
N ILE A 213 9.44 -2.56 1.54
CA ILE A 213 8.28 -1.85 2.08
C ILE A 213 7.54 -2.70 3.11
N THR A 214 7.40 -4.00 2.86
CA THR A 214 6.79 -4.95 3.79
C THR A 214 7.54 -4.98 5.12
N ALA A 215 8.87 -5.05 5.09
CA ALA A 215 9.71 -5.00 6.29
C ALA A 215 9.48 -3.71 7.09
N ALA A 216 9.41 -2.56 6.42
CA ALA A 216 9.17 -1.28 7.07
C ALA A 216 7.79 -1.21 7.75
N ILE A 217 6.74 -1.67 7.06
CA ILE A 217 5.37 -1.73 7.59
C ILE A 217 5.32 -2.69 8.79
N ALA A 218 5.92 -3.87 8.69
CA ALA A 218 5.92 -4.85 9.77
C ALA A 218 6.65 -4.32 11.01
N ARG A 219 7.84 -3.73 10.86
CA ARG A 219 8.61 -3.15 11.98
C ARG A 219 7.88 -2.01 12.66
N ALA A 220 7.25 -1.13 11.88
CA ALA A 220 6.42 -0.07 12.43
C ALA A 220 5.27 -0.66 13.27
N GLY A 221 4.66 -1.77 12.81
CA GLY A 221 3.53 -2.42 13.47
C GLY A 221 3.88 -3.09 14.77
N ILE A 222 5.03 -3.77 14.75
CA ILE A 222 5.61 -4.42 15.90
C ILE A 222 6.01 -3.36 16.93
N SER A 223 6.72 -2.30 16.52
CA SER A 223 7.13 -1.20 17.40
C SER A 223 5.94 -0.48 18.04
N PHE A 224 4.84 -0.29 17.31
CA PHE A 224 3.63 0.26 17.91
C PHE A 224 3.01 -0.73 18.90
N SER A 225 2.93 -2.01 18.52
CA SER A 225 2.27 -3.03 19.34
C SER A 225 3.00 -3.27 20.67
N THR A 226 4.33 -3.18 20.70
CA THR A 226 5.15 -3.30 21.92
C THR A 226 5.07 -2.05 22.81
N THR A 227 4.81 -0.87 22.25
CA THR A 227 4.70 0.39 23.01
C THR A 227 3.27 0.70 23.47
N ALA A 228 2.24 0.25 22.76
CA ALA A 228 0.85 0.67 22.96
C ALA A 228 0.02 -0.19 23.93
N ARG A 229 0.49 -1.36 24.39
CA ARG A 229 -0.28 -2.19 25.33
C ARG A 229 0.56 -2.82 26.45
N ALA A 230 -0.08 -2.84 27.62
CA ALA A 230 0.23 -3.57 28.85
C ALA A 230 0.42 -5.09 28.58
N PRO A 231 0.86 -5.90 29.57
CA PRO A 231 1.48 -7.21 29.36
C PRO A 231 0.48 -8.25 28.84
N HIS A 232 0.16 -8.19 27.56
CA HIS A 232 -0.39 -9.35 26.87
C HIS A 232 0.74 -10.35 26.79
N THR A 233 0.58 -11.49 27.47
CA THR A 233 1.42 -12.66 27.26
C THR A 233 1.28 -13.04 25.79
N LEU A 234 2.28 -12.70 24.98
CA LEU A 234 2.37 -13.20 23.62
C LEU A 234 2.42 -14.73 23.71
N SER A 235 1.41 -15.39 23.16
CA SER A 235 1.47 -16.84 23.04
C SER A 235 2.54 -17.17 22.01
N PRO A 236 3.48 -18.09 22.30
CA PRO A 236 4.46 -18.59 21.35
C PRO A 236 3.83 -19.17 20.06
N SER A 237 2.52 -19.48 20.10
CA SER A 237 1.78 -20.04 18.97
C SER A 237 0.93 -19.01 18.21
N SER A 238 1.03 -17.72 18.54
CA SER A 238 0.31 -16.66 17.84
C SER A 238 1.05 -16.23 16.58
N PHE A 239 0.31 -16.14 15.47
CA PHE A 239 0.79 -15.61 14.20
C PHE A 239 -0.28 -14.73 13.57
N ASN A 240 0.13 -13.85 12.67
CA ASN A 240 -0.80 -13.07 11.86
C ASN A 240 -0.38 -13.10 10.39
N PHE A 241 -1.35 -13.44 9.53
CA PHE A 241 -1.19 -13.42 8.08
C PHE A 241 -1.86 -12.18 7.50
N PHE A 242 -1.07 -11.33 6.85
CA PHE A 242 -1.50 -10.06 6.30
C PHE A 242 -1.43 -10.08 4.77
N ALA A 243 -2.22 -9.22 4.15
CA ALA A 243 -2.06 -8.87 2.74
C ALA A 243 -1.89 -7.37 2.55
N ILE A 244 -1.07 -7.00 1.59
CA ILE A 244 -0.87 -5.63 1.15
C ILE A 244 -1.45 -5.49 -0.26
N ASP A 245 -2.30 -4.51 -0.43
CA ASP A 245 -2.88 -4.17 -1.72
C ASP A 245 -2.09 -3.02 -2.34
N TRP A 246 -1.82 -3.14 -3.64
CA TRP A 246 -1.11 -2.15 -4.43
C TRP A 246 -1.88 -1.80 -5.68
N VAL A 247 -1.71 -0.56 -6.14
CA VAL A 247 -2.01 -0.16 -7.51
C VAL A 247 -0.72 0.21 -8.22
N VAL A 248 -0.64 -0.07 -9.52
CA VAL A 248 0.48 0.35 -10.34
C VAL A 248 0.02 1.52 -11.19
N GLU A 249 0.67 2.67 -11.06
CA GLU A 249 0.52 3.81 -11.94
C GLU A 249 1.43 3.63 -13.16
N ARG A 250 0.99 4.12 -14.33
CA ARG A 250 1.78 4.20 -15.54
C ARG A 250 1.78 5.63 -16.07
N ARG A 251 2.96 6.23 -16.22
CA ARG A 251 3.16 7.54 -16.84
C ARG A 251 4.14 7.41 -18.00
N GLY A 252 3.62 7.49 -19.23
CA GLY A 252 4.40 7.12 -20.41
C GLY A 252 4.85 5.67 -20.31
N ASP A 253 6.16 5.44 -20.35
CA ASP A 253 6.76 4.10 -20.24
C ASP A 253 7.18 3.72 -18.81
N ALA A 254 7.11 4.66 -17.86
CA ALA A 254 7.46 4.39 -16.47
C ALA A 254 6.26 3.79 -15.70
N TYR A 255 6.55 2.74 -14.93
CA TYR A 255 5.65 2.15 -13.95
C TYR A 255 6.02 2.62 -12.55
N ARG A 256 5.02 2.78 -11.67
CA ARG A 256 5.23 3.08 -10.24
C ARG A 256 4.22 2.31 -9.38
N PRO A 257 4.66 1.45 -8.46
CA PRO A 257 3.78 0.80 -7.51
C PRO A 257 3.43 1.75 -6.36
N HIS A 258 2.17 1.70 -5.92
CA HIS A 258 1.63 2.49 -4.83
C HIS A 258 0.92 1.55 -3.85
N PHE A 259 1.34 1.57 -2.59
CA PHE A 259 0.65 0.94 -1.49
C PHE A 259 -0.75 1.55 -1.33
N LEU A 260 -1.78 0.73 -1.21
CA LEU A 260 -3.16 1.17 -1.02
C LEU A 260 -3.69 0.87 0.37
N GLU A 261 -3.62 -0.39 0.80
CA GLU A 261 -4.13 -0.80 2.10
C GLU A 261 -3.42 -2.03 2.65
N LEU A 262 -3.50 -2.16 3.97
CA LEU A 262 -3.11 -3.36 4.70
C LEU A 262 -4.37 -4.09 5.17
N ASN A 263 -4.45 -5.39 4.87
CA ASN A 263 -5.51 -6.27 5.29
C ASN A 263 -4.97 -7.28 6.31
N ALA A 264 -5.42 -7.17 7.57
CA ALA A 264 -5.03 -8.06 8.67
C ALA A 264 -5.75 -9.42 8.66
N PHE A 265 -6.78 -9.55 7.84
CA PHE A 265 -7.56 -10.77 7.65
C PHE A 265 -7.87 -10.91 6.16
N PRO A 266 -6.86 -11.20 5.33
CA PRO A 266 -7.09 -11.34 3.91
C PRO A 266 -8.04 -12.52 3.68
N MET A 267 -9.06 -12.30 2.86
CA MET A 267 -9.88 -13.40 2.38
C MET A 267 -8.99 -14.32 1.56
N MET A 268 -9.13 -15.61 1.81
CA MET A 268 -8.36 -16.64 1.12
C MET A 268 -9.35 -17.58 0.44
N ILE A 269 -9.49 -17.41 -0.87
CA ILE A 269 -10.32 -18.23 -1.75
C ILE A 269 -9.42 -18.96 -2.75
N GLU A 270 -10.00 -19.76 -3.63
CA GLU A 270 -9.27 -20.30 -4.77
C GLU A 270 -8.97 -19.18 -5.78
N TYR A 271 -7.69 -18.94 -6.03
CA TYR A 271 -7.21 -17.96 -7.00
C TYR A 271 -6.80 -18.68 -8.28
N LYS A 272 -7.79 -19.03 -9.11
CA LYS A 272 -7.58 -19.73 -10.38
C LYS A 272 -6.57 -18.99 -11.25
N ASP A 273 -5.70 -19.74 -11.92
CA ASP A 273 -4.65 -19.24 -12.82
C ASP A 273 -3.50 -18.43 -12.15
N ALA A 274 -3.59 -18.14 -10.85
CA ALA A 274 -2.51 -17.49 -10.11
C ALA A 274 -1.38 -18.44 -9.67
N GLU A 275 -1.55 -19.76 -9.87
CA GLU A 275 -0.66 -20.82 -9.33
C GLU A 275 -0.41 -20.68 -7.81
N LEU A 276 -1.35 -20.03 -7.10
CA LEU A 276 -1.16 -19.65 -5.71
C LEU A 276 -1.78 -20.68 -4.76
N THR A 277 -3.01 -21.10 -5.03
CA THR A 277 -3.77 -22.05 -4.21
C THR A 277 -3.77 -23.43 -4.84
N PRO A 278 -3.65 -24.52 -4.04
CA PRO A 278 -3.65 -24.54 -2.58
C PRO A 278 -2.27 -24.28 -1.95
N ALA A 279 -1.22 -24.15 -2.75
CA ALA A 279 0.15 -24.20 -2.26
C ALA A 279 0.47 -23.12 -1.20
N ILE A 280 -0.09 -21.90 -1.28
CA ILE A 280 0.16 -20.85 -0.28
C ILE A 280 -0.28 -21.29 1.13
N TYR A 281 -1.35 -22.08 1.23
CA TYR A 281 -1.84 -22.61 2.50
C TYR A 281 -0.85 -23.61 3.08
N HIS A 282 -0.41 -24.56 2.26
CA HIS A 282 0.56 -25.57 2.66
C HIS A 282 1.88 -24.91 3.09
N ASP A 283 2.40 -23.99 2.27
CA ASP A 283 3.64 -23.29 2.58
C ASP A 283 3.53 -22.44 3.85
N THR A 284 2.37 -21.80 4.09
CA THR A 284 2.13 -21.04 5.34
C THR A 284 2.12 -21.96 6.56
N ILE A 285 1.40 -23.08 6.49
CA ILE A 285 1.28 -24.03 7.61
C ILE A 285 2.65 -24.65 7.90
N ASP A 286 3.36 -25.10 6.86
CA ASP A 286 4.70 -25.67 7.00
C ASP A 286 5.65 -24.67 7.64
N LEU A 287 5.62 -23.41 7.21
CA LEU A 287 6.45 -22.35 7.78
C LEU A 287 6.11 -22.11 9.26
N LEU A 288 4.83 -22.09 9.62
CA LEU A 288 4.39 -21.91 11.01
C LEU A 288 4.83 -23.08 11.90
N LEU A 289 4.65 -24.32 11.44
CA LEU A 289 5.12 -25.50 12.15
C LEU A 289 6.63 -25.46 12.32
N GLN A 290 7.36 -25.07 11.28
CA GLN A 290 8.80 -24.96 11.29
C GLN A 290 9.29 -23.89 12.31
N CYS A 291 8.64 -22.72 12.35
CA CYS A 291 8.92 -21.70 13.35
C CYS A 291 8.58 -22.18 14.78
N GLN A 292 7.52 -22.97 14.97
CA GLN A 292 7.13 -23.46 16.29
C GLN A 292 8.03 -24.59 16.81
N GLN A 293 8.51 -25.46 15.91
CA GLN A 293 9.32 -26.62 16.26
C GLN A 293 10.80 -26.28 16.44
N ASP A 294 11.36 -25.41 15.60
CA ASP A 294 12.80 -25.09 15.62
C ASP A 294 13.09 -23.69 15.06
N TYR A 295 12.63 -22.61 15.69
CA TYR A 295 12.93 -21.26 15.20
C TYR A 295 14.44 -20.97 15.08
N LEU A 296 15.32 -21.67 15.81
CA LEU A 296 16.77 -21.45 15.80
C LEU A 296 17.42 -21.74 14.44
N GLN A 297 16.79 -22.54 13.58
CA GLN A 297 17.26 -22.69 12.20
C GLN A 297 17.36 -21.36 11.44
N PHE A 298 16.56 -20.36 11.86
CA PHE A 298 16.56 -19.03 11.27
C PHE A 298 17.52 -18.07 11.98
N ALA A 299 18.21 -18.48 13.05
CA ALA A 299 19.08 -17.59 13.83
C ALA A 299 20.23 -16.99 13.00
N GLY A 300 20.75 -17.75 12.01
CA GLY A 300 21.76 -17.28 11.06
C GLY A 300 21.22 -16.90 9.69
N ALA A 301 19.91 -16.93 9.48
CA ALA A 301 19.32 -16.65 8.18
C ALA A 301 19.36 -15.14 7.86
N GLU A 302 20.02 -14.79 6.76
CA GLU A 302 20.04 -13.41 6.27
C GLU A 302 18.68 -12.99 5.71
N ILE A 303 18.43 -11.68 5.66
CA ILE A 303 17.28 -11.13 4.95
C ILE A 303 17.36 -11.55 3.47
N GLY A 304 16.25 -12.03 2.92
CA GLY A 304 16.20 -12.67 1.59
C GLY A 304 16.27 -14.20 1.63
N HIS A 305 16.57 -14.81 2.79
CA HIS A 305 16.51 -16.27 2.94
C HIS A 305 15.11 -16.78 2.57
N ARG A 306 15.04 -17.85 1.78
CA ARG A 306 13.78 -18.40 1.30
C ARG A 306 13.40 -19.69 2.02
N PHE A 307 12.20 -19.70 2.57
CA PHE A 307 11.51 -20.92 2.98
C PHE A 307 10.37 -21.17 2.01
N ARG A 308 10.52 -22.17 1.14
CA ARG A 308 9.56 -22.42 0.03
C ARG A 308 9.37 -21.14 -0.79
N ARG A 309 8.15 -20.63 -0.92
CA ARG A 309 7.82 -19.38 -1.64
C ARG A 309 7.78 -18.13 -0.76
N TYR A 310 8.20 -18.26 0.50
CA TYR A 310 8.31 -17.15 1.44
C TYR A 310 9.75 -16.66 1.53
N GLU A 311 9.92 -15.35 1.61
CA GLU A 311 11.19 -14.66 1.77
C GLU A 311 11.25 -14.02 3.16
N LEU A 312 12.29 -14.29 3.94
CA LEU A 312 12.52 -13.69 5.25
C LEU A 312 12.86 -12.20 5.09
N VAL A 313 12.00 -11.32 5.60
CA VAL A 313 12.14 -9.85 5.46
C VAL A 313 12.43 -9.12 6.77
N VAL A 314 12.18 -9.78 7.90
CA VAL A 314 12.63 -9.33 9.23
C VAL A 314 13.07 -10.55 10.02
N ASN A 315 14.29 -10.49 10.56
CA ASN A 315 14.85 -11.52 11.43
C ASN A 315 15.45 -10.86 12.69
N GLY A 316 14.72 -10.87 13.80
CA GLY A 316 15.14 -10.28 15.06
C GLY A 316 16.27 -11.04 15.78
N MET A 317 16.66 -12.23 15.31
CA MET A 317 17.82 -12.95 15.85
C MET A 317 19.13 -12.50 15.20
N ALA A 318 19.10 -12.25 13.89
CA ALA A 318 20.27 -11.80 13.13
C ALA A 318 20.38 -10.26 13.09
N ASP A 319 19.24 -9.57 13.05
CA ASP A 319 19.16 -8.12 13.01
C ASP A 319 18.89 -7.54 14.40
N VAL A 320 19.97 -7.37 15.15
CA VAL A 320 20.01 -6.61 16.41
C VAL A 320 20.04 -5.09 16.18
N SER A 321 20.01 -4.61 14.93
CA SER A 321 20.07 -3.18 14.65
C SER A 321 18.72 -2.49 14.90
N MET A 322 18.47 -2.22 16.18
CA MET A 322 17.63 -1.10 16.59
C MET A 322 18.53 0.13 16.78
N PRO A 323 18.16 1.28 16.18
CA PRO A 323 16.89 1.54 15.51
C PRO A 323 16.93 1.31 13.98
N TYR A 324 16.06 0.42 13.47
CA TYR A 324 15.70 0.43 12.04
C TYR A 324 15.06 1.78 11.71
N ASN A 325 15.65 2.53 10.79
CA ASN A 325 15.13 3.81 10.34
C ASN A 325 14.51 3.63 8.94
N ALA A 326 13.18 3.66 8.84
CA ALA A 326 12.49 3.54 7.56
C ALA A 326 12.88 4.64 6.56
N CYS A 327 13.29 5.81 7.02
CA CYS A 327 13.71 6.91 6.15
C CYS A 327 15.04 6.63 5.45
N THR A 328 15.93 5.82 6.02
CA THR A 328 17.18 5.42 5.36
C THR A 328 17.08 4.04 4.70
N ALA A 329 16.33 3.12 5.32
CA ALA A 329 16.20 1.75 4.85
C ALA A 329 15.25 1.58 3.66
N VAL A 330 14.26 2.48 3.51
CA VAL A 330 13.31 2.44 2.40
C VAL A 330 13.65 3.52 1.36
N PRO A 331 14.13 3.14 0.16
CA PRO A 331 14.26 4.08 -0.93
C PRO A 331 12.88 4.47 -1.48
N THR A 332 12.78 5.65 -2.09
CA THR A 332 11.70 5.93 -3.03
C THR A 332 11.75 4.94 -4.19
N TRP A 333 10.63 4.74 -4.89
CA TRP A 333 10.62 3.90 -6.08
C TRP A 333 11.65 4.36 -7.14
N GLU A 334 11.82 5.67 -7.32
CA GLU A 334 12.77 6.23 -8.29
C GLU A 334 14.22 5.99 -7.89
N GLU A 335 14.55 6.10 -6.61
CA GLU A 335 15.88 5.74 -6.11
C GLU A 335 16.15 4.26 -6.31
N HIS A 336 15.15 3.40 -6.05
CA HIS A 336 15.26 1.96 -6.24
C HIS A 336 15.52 1.60 -7.71
N VAL A 337 14.71 2.11 -8.64
CA VAL A 337 14.88 1.84 -10.08
C VAL A 337 16.22 2.40 -10.61
N ARG A 338 16.65 3.58 -10.16
CA ARG A 338 17.96 4.14 -10.54
C ARG A 338 19.13 3.29 -10.02
N ALA A 339 19.05 2.79 -8.79
CA ALA A 339 20.08 1.92 -8.23
C ALA A 339 20.19 0.60 -8.99
N SER A 340 19.06 0.00 -9.37
CA SER A 340 19.02 -1.25 -10.14
C SER A 340 19.53 -1.10 -11.58
N SER A 341 19.28 0.04 -12.23
CA SER A 341 19.80 0.31 -13.58
C SER A 341 21.28 0.69 -13.61
N GLY A 342 21.80 1.31 -12.54
CA GLY A 342 23.21 1.71 -12.42
C GLY A 342 24.19 0.54 -12.19
N GLN A 343 23.73 -0.62 -11.70
CA GLN A 343 24.58 -1.80 -11.51
C GLN A 343 24.97 -2.52 -12.82
N GLY A 344 24.38 -2.14 -13.97
CA GLY A 344 24.64 -2.75 -15.28
C GLY A 344 25.91 -2.28 -16.00
N ASN A 345 26.61 -1.25 -15.52
CA ASN A 345 27.75 -0.64 -16.25
C ASN A 345 29.11 -0.70 -15.53
N ALA A 346 29.22 -1.37 -14.38
CA ALA A 346 30.45 -1.36 -13.58
C ALA A 346 31.39 -2.56 -13.80
N ASN A 347 31.02 -3.57 -14.60
CA ASN A 347 31.88 -4.74 -14.86
C ASN A 347 31.80 -5.18 -16.33
N ALA A 348 32.36 -4.38 -17.24
CA ALA A 348 32.84 -4.87 -18.53
C ALA A 348 34.35 -4.63 -18.57
N PRO A 349 35.20 -5.66 -18.37
CA PRO A 349 36.63 -5.51 -18.62
C PRO A 349 36.83 -5.29 -20.13
N LYS A 350 37.64 -4.29 -20.47
CA LYS A 350 38.15 -4.08 -21.83
C LYS A 350 39.07 -5.22 -22.27
#